data_AF-A0A960UR22-F1
#
_entry.id   AF-A0A960UR22-F1
#
_cell.length_a   1.000
_cell.length_b   1.000
_cell.length_c   1.000
_cell.angle_alpha   90.00
_cell.angle_beta   90.00
_cell.angle_gamma   90.00
#
_symmetry.space_group_name_H-M   'P 1'
#
loop_
_entity.id
_entity.type
_entity.pdbx_description
1 polymer ?
#
loop_
_entity_poly.entity_id
_entity_poly.type
_entity_poly.pdbx_seq_one_letter_code
_entity_poly.pdbx_strand_id
1 'polypeptide(L)' 'MSTPRHIAFIMDGNGRWAQERGLPRTEGHKAGVRSLEAV' A
#
# COMPACT_ATOMS: atom_id res chain seq x y z
N MET A 1 -20.33 -3.46 20.27
CA MET A 1 -19.10 -4.11 19.74
C MET A 1 -17.92 -3.27 20.17
N SER A 2 -16.85 -3.88 20.71
CA SER A 2 -15.66 -3.15 21.15
C SER A 2 -14.70 -2.91 19.98
N THR A 3 -14.17 -1.70 19.88
CA THR A 3 -13.16 -1.33 18.88
C THR A 3 -11.80 -1.92 19.24
N PRO A 4 -11.04 -2.49 18.30
CA PRO A 4 -9.70 -2.98 18.56
C PRO A 4 -8.77 -1.86 19.02
N ARG A 5 -7.94 -2.13 20.04
CA ARG A 5 -6.94 -1.18 20.55
C ARG A 5 -5.66 -1.13 19.70
N HIS A 6 -5.42 -2.13 18.87
CA HIS A 6 -4.26 -2.22 18.00
C HIS A 6 -4.62 -3.03 16.77
N ILE A 7 -4.27 -2.49 15.61
CA ILE A 7 -4.44 -3.13 14.31
C ILE A 7 -3.09 -3.04 13.60
N ALA A 8 -2.61 -4.18 13.11
CA ALA A 8 -1.41 -4.25 12.28
C ALA A 8 -1.77 -4.98 10.98
N PHE A 9 -1.19 -4.53 9.88
CA PHE A 9 -1.38 -5.12 8.55
C PHE A 9 -0.09 -5.06 7.75
N ILE A 10 0.01 -5.95 6.76
CA ILE A 10 1.13 -5.99 5.82
C ILE A 10 0.62 -5.47 4.49
N MET A 11 1.25 -4.42 3.96
CA MET A 11 0.95 -3.94 2.62
C MET A 11 1.69 -4.81 1.59
N ASP A 12 0.94 -5.48 0.71
CA ASP A 12 1.44 -6.20 -0.47
C ASP A 12 0.80 -5.65 -1.76
N GLY A 13 1.40 -5.94 -2.91
CA GLY A 13 0.79 -5.71 -4.22
C GLY A 13 1.22 -4.44 -4.93
N ASN A 14 1.96 -3.54 -4.28
CA ASN A 14 2.47 -2.30 -4.87
C ASN A 14 3.26 -2.52 -6.17
N GLY A 15 4.05 -3.60 -6.24
CA GLY A 15 4.78 -3.97 -7.45
C GLY A 15 3.86 -4.42 -8.60
N ARG A 16 2.80 -5.20 -8.30
CA ARG A 16 1.79 -5.63 -9.29
C ARG A 16 1.00 -4.42 -9.79
N TRP A 17 0.59 -3.54 -8.87
CA TRP A 17 -0.11 -2.29 -9.18
C TRP A 17 0.67 -1.42 -10.19
N ALA A 18 1.99 -1.33 -10.03
CA ALA A 18 2.84 -0.59 -10.97
C ALA A 18 2.94 -1.29 -12.32
N GLN A 19 3.11 -2.62 -12.32
CA GLN A 19 3.24 -3.42 -13.54
C GLN A 19 1.98 -3.38 -14.40
N GLU A 20 0.80 -3.47 -13.80
CA GLU A 20 -0.50 -3.34 -14.48
C GLU A 20 -0.69 -1.98 -15.17
N ARG A 21 0.04 -0.95 -14.71
CA ARG A 21 0.00 0.41 -15.25
C ARG A 21 1.17 0.72 -16.19
N GLY A 22 2.00 -0.29 -16.50
CA GLY A 22 3.21 -0.09 -17.31
C GLY A 22 4.26 0.80 -16.64
N LEU A 23 4.21 0.95 -15.31
CA LEU A 23 5.12 1.78 -14.54
C LEU A 23 6.28 0.98 -13.97
N PRO A 24 7.43 1.63 -13.71
CA PRO A 24 8.51 1.02 -12.93
C PRO A 24 8.05 0.61 -11.53
N ARG A 25 8.62 -0.47 -10.98
CA ARG A 25 8.30 -0.95 -9.61
C ARG A 25 8.49 0.12 -8.52
N THR A 26 9.45 1.03 -8.72
CA THR A 26 9.70 2.17 -7.82
C THR A 26 8.51 3.10 -7.68
N GLU A 27 7.69 3.26 -8.73
CA GLU A 27 6.45 4.03 -8.65
C GLU A 27 5.40 3.33 -7.80
N GLY A 28 5.37 1.99 -7.83
CA GLY A 28 4.58 1.19 -6.90
C GLY A 28 4.98 1.42 -5.44
N HIS A 29 6.28 1.49 -5.14
CA HIS A 29 6.74 1.79 -3.79
C HIS A 29 6.31 3.19 -3.33
N LYS A 30 6.45 4.21 -4.19
CA LYS A 30 5.98 5.57 -3.88
C LYS A 30 4.47 5.64 -3.69
N ALA A 31 3.70 4.89 -4.49
CA ALA A 31 2.25 4.78 -4.33
C ALA A 31 1.89 4.11 -2.99
N GLY A 32 2.61 3.05 -2.61
CA GLY A 32 2.44 2.37 -1.33
C GLY A 32 2.66 3.29 -0.11
N VAL A 33 3.68 4.14 -0.16
CA VAL A 33 3.92 5.15 0.90
C VAL A 33 2.79 6.18 0.95
N ARG A 34 2.36 6.72 -0.19
CA ARG A 34 1.25 7.69 -0.25
C ARG A 34 -0.07 7.12 0.27
N SER A 35 -0.35 5.84 0.01
CA SER A 35 -1.55 5.18 0.53
C SER A 35 -1.55 5.05 2.05
N LEU A 36 -0.38 4.95 2.68
CA LEU A 36 -0.27 4.93 4.15
C LEU A 36 -0.53 6.30 4.77
N GLU A 37 -0.11 7.38 4.11
CA GLU A 37 -0.35 8.75 4.58
C GLU A 37 -1.83 9.15 4.58
N ALA A 38 -2.67 8.44 3.82
CA ALA A 38 -4.10 8.68 3.72
C ALA A 38 -4.95 7.96 4.79
N VAL A 39 -4.32 7.19 5.67
CA VAL A 39 -4.97 6.41 6.74
C VAL A 39 -4.68 7.03 8.10
#